data_AF-A0A9P9MGA3-F1
#
_entry.id   AF-A0A9P9MGA3-F1
#
_cell.length_a   1.000
_cell.length_b   1.000
_cell.length_c   1.000
_cell.angle_alpha   90.00
_cell.angle_beta   90.00
_cell.angle_gamma   90.00
#
_symmetry.space_group_name_H-M   'P 1'
#
loop_
_entity.id
_entity.type
_entity.pdbx_description
1 polymer ?
#
loop_
_entity_poly.entity_id
_entity_poly.type
_entity_poly.pdbx_seq_one_letter_code
_entity_poly.pdbx_strand_id
1 'polypeptide(L)'
;MNVPQYPFAPPIDFNHCFARWQIPRAGQTSLDARVTQTVWAQTSTDFVATVRDMNDIANGNSPLWLSGNSALLYAGIYRCRDIPMTPQYGLDSDAAVLSIILPSGLAKLRKVSDDGLLSQDESRRVGPIFGITLIDEGHPLVPRDYAYIPNRYPSGEGLKKEFRDWSAHWETGDRTGSINMSAFDGESNTVQICFTGLWK
;
A
#
# COMPACT_ATOMS: atom_id res chain seq x y z
N MET A 1 5.27 -39.19 -6.48
CA MET A 1 6.08 -38.03 -6.88
C MET A 1 6.03 -37.03 -5.73
N ASN A 2 7.15 -36.82 -5.02
CA ASN A 2 7.26 -35.77 -4.02
C ASN A 2 7.47 -34.45 -4.76
N VAL A 3 6.49 -33.56 -4.71
CA VAL A 3 6.69 -32.16 -5.11
C VAL A 3 7.71 -31.59 -4.12
N PRO A 4 8.85 -31.05 -4.55
CA PRO A 4 9.77 -30.38 -3.66
C PRO A 4 9.01 -29.25 -2.97
N GLN A 5 8.85 -29.33 -1.65
CA GLN A 5 8.48 -28.17 -0.85
C GLN A 5 9.67 -27.20 -0.94
N TYR A 6 9.58 -26.24 -1.86
CA TYR A 6 10.43 -25.06 -1.79
C TYR A 6 10.24 -24.46 -0.38
N PRO A 7 11.33 -24.12 0.34
CA PRO A 7 11.18 -23.42 1.61
C PRO A 7 10.41 -22.13 1.30
N PHE A 8 9.21 -22.00 1.87
CA PHE A 8 8.46 -20.76 1.80
C PHE A 8 9.39 -19.65 2.27
N ALA A 9 9.53 -18.59 1.47
CA ALA A 9 10.24 -17.39 1.91
C ALA A 9 9.65 -16.94 3.26
N PRO A 10 10.48 -16.45 4.20
CA PRO A 10 9.97 -15.99 5.48
C PRO A 10 8.88 -14.93 5.24
N PRO A 11 7.80 -14.91 6.05
CA PRO A 11 6.77 -13.90 5.90
C PRO A 11 7.35 -12.49 6.01
N ILE A 12 6.86 -11.58 5.18
CA ILE A 12 7.31 -10.19 5.15
C ILE A 12 6.43 -9.37 6.09
N ASP A 13 7.03 -8.65 7.03
CA ASP A 13 6.29 -7.70 7.87
C ASP A 13 5.79 -6.51 7.03
N PHE A 14 4.49 -6.27 7.04
CA PHE A 14 3.85 -5.18 6.30
C PHE A 14 4.35 -3.80 6.75
N ASN A 15 4.79 -3.64 8.00
CA ASN A 15 5.40 -2.40 8.48
C ASN A 15 6.73 -2.07 7.79
N HIS A 16 7.35 -3.05 7.13
CA HIS A 16 8.54 -2.87 6.31
C HIS A 16 8.23 -2.77 4.81
N CYS A 17 6.99 -2.40 4.46
CA CYS A 17 6.56 -2.19 3.09
C CYS A 17 6.03 -0.77 2.88
N PHE A 18 6.04 -0.33 1.61
CA PHE A 18 5.24 0.81 1.18
C PHE A 18 3.99 0.31 0.48
N ALA A 19 2.87 0.98 0.74
CA ALA A 19 1.58 0.57 0.26
C ALA A 19 0.80 1.75 -0.29
N ARG A 20 -0.01 1.47 -1.31
CA ARG A 20 -0.89 2.45 -1.94
C ARG A 20 -2.22 1.80 -2.27
N TRP A 21 -3.27 2.55 -2.00
CA TRP A 21 -4.63 2.23 -2.42
C TRP A 21 -5.00 3.04 -3.66
N GLN A 22 -5.71 2.41 -4.60
CA GLN A 22 -6.21 3.07 -5.79
C GLN A 22 -7.61 2.53 -6.13
N ILE A 23 -8.57 3.42 -6.33
CA ILE A 23 -9.86 3.07 -6.95
C ILE A 23 -9.63 3.00 -8.47
N PRO A 24 -10.03 1.92 -9.16
CA PRO A 24 -9.99 1.84 -10.61
C PRO A 24 -10.75 3.01 -11.24
N ARG A 25 -10.14 3.65 -12.23
CA ARG A 25 -10.79 4.72 -12.99
C ARG A 25 -11.90 4.13 -13.87
N ALA A 26 -12.78 4.98 -14.37
CA ALA A 26 -13.79 4.56 -15.36
C ALA A 26 -13.11 3.85 -16.54
N GLY A 27 -13.54 2.60 -16.81
CA GLY A 27 -12.97 1.76 -17.87
C GLY A 27 -11.74 0.93 -17.45
N GLN A 28 -11.21 1.08 -16.23
CA GLN A 28 -10.16 0.23 -15.69
C GLN A 28 -10.75 -0.95 -14.91
N THR A 29 -10.16 -2.12 -15.07
CA THR A 29 -10.35 -3.22 -14.12
C THR A 29 -9.50 -3.01 -12.86
N SER A 30 -9.78 -3.76 -11.80
CA SER A 30 -8.89 -3.82 -10.62
C SER A 30 -7.46 -4.25 -11.00
N LEU A 31 -7.32 -5.06 -12.04
CA LEU A 31 -6.04 -5.51 -12.56
C LEU A 31 -5.25 -4.34 -13.20
N ASP A 32 -5.94 -3.48 -13.94
CA ASP A 32 -5.35 -2.32 -14.63
C ASP A 32 -5.01 -1.19 -13.66
N ALA A 33 -5.71 -1.11 -12.53
CA ALA A 33 -5.49 -0.10 -11.50
C ALA A 33 -4.27 -0.40 -10.60
N ARG A 34 -3.60 -1.55 -10.80
CA ARG A 34 -2.35 -1.88 -10.10
C ARG A 34 -1.22 -0.95 -10.53
N VAL A 35 -0.28 -0.72 -9.63
CA VAL A 35 0.94 0.00 -9.96
C VAL A 35 1.85 -0.89 -10.80
N THR A 36 2.19 -0.44 -12.01
CA THR A 36 3.08 -1.14 -12.95
C THR A 36 4.36 -0.36 -13.27
N GLN A 37 4.52 0.84 -12.71
CA GLN A 37 5.65 1.73 -13.00
C GLN A 37 6.94 1.17 -12.40
N THR A 38 8.04 1.19 -13.15
CA THR A 38 9.36 0.72 -12.67
C THR A 38 10.29 1.85 -12.27
N VAL A 39 9.98 3.07 -12.72
CA VAL A 39 10.72 4.29 -12.45
C VAL A 39 9.81 5.27 -11.72
N TRP A 40 10.33 5.82 -10.62
CA TRP A 40 9.68 6.83 -9.80
C TRP A 40 10.61 8.03 -9.65
N ALA A 41 10.09 9.22 -9.91
CA ALA A 41 10.84 10.46 -9.88
C ALA A 41 10.02 11.60 -9.25
N GLN A 42 9.23 11.30 -8.21
CA GLN A 42 8.42 12.34 -7.56
C GLN A 42 9.33 13.37 -6.89
N THR A 43 8.96 14.64 -7.05
CA THR A 43 9.59 15.76 -6.36
C THR A 43 8.73 16.23 -5.19
N SER A 44 9.31 17.02 -4.29
CA SER A 44 8.59 17.64 -3.18
C SER A 44 7.44 18.52 -3.68
N THR A 45 7.62 19.17 -4.84
CA THR A 45 6.55 19.93 -5.53
C THR A 45 5.42 19.02 -6.00
N ASP A 46 5.72 17.87 -6.60
CA ASP A 46 4.69 16.92 -7.04
C ASP A 46 3.89 16.36 -5.86
N PHE A 47 4.59 16.05 -4.77
CA PHE A 47 3.97 15.62 -3.52
C PHE A 47 3.04 16.70 -2.97
N VAL A 48 3.51 17.94 -2.83
CA VAL A 48 2.74 19.06 -2.29
C VAL A 48 1.53 19.39 -3.15
N ALA A 49 1.68 19.40 -4.48
CA ALA A 49 0.57 19.59 -5.41
C ALA A 49 -0.49 18.51 -5.18
N THR A 50 -0.06 17.25 -5.15
CA THR A 50 -0.94 16.11 -4.91
C THR A 50 -1.67 16.18 -3.56
N VAL A 51 -0.98 16.64 -2.51
CA VAL A 51 -1.57 16.82 -1.18
C VAL A 51 -2.68 17.89 -1.20
N ARG A 52 -2.41 19.03 -1.84
CA ARG A 52 -3.39 20.11 -1.95
C ARG A 52 -4.59 19.70 -2.79
N ASP A 53 -4.34 18.88 -3.78
CA ASP A 53 -5.34 18.36 -4.71
C ASP A 53 -5.88 16.99 -4.26
N MET A 54 -5.70 16.57 -3.02
CA MET A 54 -6.09 15.21 -2.56
C MET A 54 -7.59 14.87 -2.75
N ASN A 55 -8.44 15.89 -2.91
CA ASN A 55 -9.87 15.74 -3.18
C ASN A 55 -10.22 15.84 -4.67
N ASP A 56 -9.25 16.12 -5.53
CA ASP A 56 -9.41 16.12 -6.98
C ASP A 56 -9.34 14.68 -7.51
N ILE A 57 -10.52 14.08 -7.64
CA ILE A 57 -10.72 12.71 -8.13
C ILE A 57 -10.50 12.64 -9.67
N ALA A 58 -10.31 13.77 -10.36
CA ALA A 58 -10.32 13.87 -11.83
C ALA A 58 -8.98 13.54 -12.54
N ASN A 59 -8.05 12.83 -11.89
CA ASN A 59 -6.88 12.12 -12.46
C ASN A 59 -5.52 12.86 -12.61
N GLY A 60 -5.33 14.06 -12.06
CA GLY A 60 -4.03 14.79 -12.14
C GLY A 60 -2.97 14.40 -11.09
N ASN A 61 -3.39 13.75 -10.01
CA ASN A 61 -2.54 13.53 -8.84
C ASN A 61 -1.47 12.46 -9.03
N SER A 62 -0.28 12.75 -8.52
CA SER A 62 0.77 11.73 -8.43
C SER A 62 0.36 10.63 -7.43
N PRO A 63 0.79 9.38 -7.65
CA PRO A 63 0.58 8.33 -6.67
C PRO A 63 1.18 8.68 -5.31
N LEU A 64 0.36 8.66 -4.25
CA LEU A 64 0.82 8.80 -2.87
C LEU A 64 1.02 7.44 -2.20
N TRP A 65 2.01 7.37 -1.31
CA TRP A 65 2.43 6.14 -0.63
C TRP A 65 2.36 6.28 0.89
N LEU A 66 2.11 5.16 1.56
CA LEU A 66 2.05 5.05 3.01
C LEU A 66 2.95 3.90 3.49
N SER A 67 3.46 4.00 4.71
CA SER A 67 4.22 2.90 5.35
C SER A 67 3.27 1.94 6.08
N GLY A 68 3.34 0.66 5.69
CA GLY A 68 2.66 -0.46 6.34
C GLY A 68 1.27 -0.17 6.88
N ASN A 69 1.07 -0.38 8.18
CA ASN A 69 -0.24 -0.26 8.85
C ASN A 69 -0.92 1.11 8.69
N SER A 70 -0.17 2.17 8.37
CA SER A 70 -0.76 3.48 8.05
C SER A 70 -1.62 3.43 6.79
N ALA A 71 -1.27 2.59 5.82
CA ALA A 71 -2.08 2.41 4.61
C ALA A 71 -3.48 1.88 4.91
N LEU A 72 -3.61 1.00 5.91
CA LEU A 72 -4.90 0.41 6.30
C LEU A 72 -5.78 1.43 7.04
N LEU A 73 -5.20 2.22 7.94
CA LEU A 73 -5.88 3.34 8.60
C LEU A 73 -6.35 4.38 7.58
N TYR A 74 -5.50 4.70 6.60
CA TYR A 74 -5.80 5.71 5.58
C TYR A 74 -6.95 5.27 4.67
N ALA A 75 -7.03 3.97 4.36
CA ALA A 75 -8.15 3.41 3.62
C ALA A 75 -9.41 3.19 4.48
N GLY A 76 -9.37 3.44 5.80
CA GLY A 76 -10.51 3.25 6.69
C GLY A 76 -10.85 1.78 6.97
N ILE A 77 -9.90 0.86 6.70
CA ILE A 77 -10.08 -0.57 6.95
C ILE A 77 -10.19 -0.88 8.45
N TYR A 78 -9.43 -0.16 9.27
CA TYR A 78 -9.63 -0.11 10.72
C TYR A 78 -9.39 1.32 11.22
N ARG A 79 -9.69 1.58 12.50
CA ARG A 79 -9.47 2.86 13.16
C ARG A 79 -8.56 2.66 14.36
N CYS A 80 -7.66 3.61 14.60
CA CYS A 80 -6.82 3.68 15.79
C CYS A 80 -7.12 5.01 16.49
N ARG A 81 -7.28 4.99 17.81
CA ARG A 81 -7.55 6.22 18.57
C ARG A 81 -6.29 7.07 18.74
N ASP A 82 -5.14 6.41 18.88
CA ASP A 82 -3.85 7.05 19.15
C ASP A 82 -3.20 7.67 17.89
N ILE A 83 -3.64 7.28 16.69
CA ILE A 83 -3.17 7.83 15.42
C ILE A 83 -4.31 8.60 14.76
N PRO A 84 -4.34 9.95 14.88
CA PRO A 84 -5.38 10.76 14.28
C PRO A 84 -5.18 10.81 12.76
N MET A 85 -5.87 9.94 12.04
CA MET A 85 -5.92 9.96 10.59
C MET A 85 -7.36 9.90 10.09
N THR A 86 -7.71 10.87 9.25
CA THR A 86 -8.99 10.86 8.53
C THR A 86 -8.87 9.91 7.34
N PRO A 87 -9.72 8.87 7.25
CA PRO A 87 -9.73 7.98 6.11
C PRO A 87 -10.09 8.71 4.82
N GLN A 88 -9.47 8.32 3.72
CA GLN A 88 -9.85 8.79 2.38
C GLN A 88 -11.12 8.06 1.93
N TYR A 89 -12.13 8.85 1.56
CA TYR A 89 -13.42 8.33 1.13
C TYR A 89 -13.29 7.38 -0.07
N GLY A 90 -13.97 6.23 -0.01
CA GLY A 90 -14.05 5.26 -1.09
C GLY A 90 -12.86 4.31 -1.21
N LEU A 91 -11.77 4.50 -0.47
CA LEU A 91 -10.66 3.53 -0.45
C LEU A 91 -11.01 2.26 0.32
N ASP A 92 -12.05 2.30 1.16
CA ASP A 92 -12.68 1.14 1.78
C ASP A 92 -13.60 0.36 0.82
N SER A 93 -13.97 0.92 -0.35
CA SER A 93 -14.83 0.25 -1.35
C SER A 93 -14.18 -0.97 -1.99
N ASP A 94 -14.96 -1.99 -2.32
CA ASP A 94 -14.42 -3.25 -2.85
C ASP A 94 -13.76 -3.14 -4.23
N ALA A 95 -13.96 -2.03 -4.94
CA ALA A 95 -13.22 -1.76 -6.16
C ALA A 95 -11.75 -1.39 -5.88
N ALA A 96 -11.42 -0.87 -4.70
CA ALA A 96 -10.09 -0.35 -4.42
C ALA A 96 -9.01 -1.44 -4.37
N VAL A 97 -7.87 -1.14 -4.98
CA VAL A 97 -6.72 -2.04 -5.17
C VAL A 97 -5.58 -1.60 -4.27
N LEU A 98 -4.99 -2.55 -3.54
CA LEU A 98 -3.76 -2.36 -2.78
C LEU A 98 -2.55 -2.81 -3.62
N SER A 99 -1.64 -1.89 -3.89
CA SER A 99 -0.30 -2.19 -4.41
C SER A 99 0.72 -2.05 -3.29
N ILE A 100 1.65 -2.98 -3.20
CA ILE A 100 2.70 -3.00 -2.17
C ILE A 100 4.06 -3.04 -2.84
N ILE A 101 4.97 -2.18 -2.39
CA ILE A 101 6.40 -2.30 -2.64
C ILE A 101 7.02 -3.05 -1.46
N LEU A 102 7.67 -4.16 -1.79
CA LEU A 102 8.33 -5.06 -0.84
C LEU A 102 9.67 -4.47 -0.37
N PRO A 103 10.26 -5.01 0.72
CA PRO A 103 11.55 -4.53 1.24
C PRO A 103 12.67 -4.47 0.19
N SER A 104 12.69 -5.39 -0.77
CA SER A 104 13.66 -5.39 -1.88
C SER A 104 13.52 -4.16 -2.79
N GLY A 105 12.30 -3.67 -2.98
CA GLY A 105 12.02 -2.43 -3.71
C GLY A 105 12.29 -1.18 -2.88
N LEU A 106 11.98 -1.22 -1.58
CA LEU A 106 12.28 -0.10 -0.67
C LEU A 106 13.76 0.25 -0.64
N ALA A 107 14.64 -0.76 -0.73
CA ALA A 107 16.09 -0.55 -0.81
C ALA A 107 16.55 0.28 -2.01
N LYS A 108 15.68 0.50 -3.01
CA LYS A 108 15.93 1.27 -4.22
C LYS A 108 15.27 2.65 -4.22
N LEU A 109 14.51 2.96 -3.17
CA LEU A 109 13.66 4.14 -3.10
C LEU A 109 14.03 5.03 -1.91
N ARG A 110 13.83 6.33 -2.08
CA ARG A 110 13.78 7.28 -0.97
C ARG A 110 12.39 7.91 -0.89
N LYS A 111 11.97 8.21 0.34
CA LYS A 111 10.75 8.98 0.59
C LYS A 111 10.97 10.43 0.15
N VAL A 112 9.90 11.04 -0.31
CA VAL A 112 9.83 12.44 -0.72
C VAL A 112 8.78 13.10 0.16
N SER A 113 9.21 14.14 0.88
CA SER A 113 8.41 14.96 1.79
C SER A 113 8.04 16.28 1.14
N ASP A 114 7.35 17.14 1.89
CA ASP A 114 7.00 18.50 1.46
C ASP A 114 8.17 19.48 1.51
N ASP A 115 9.26 19.16 2.20
CA ASP A 115 10.41 20.05 2.42
C ASP A 115 10.04 21.43 2.98
N GLY A 116 9.00 21.48 3.83
CA GLY A 116 8.49 22.71 4.45
C GLY A 116 7.57 23.53 3.55
N LEU A 117 7.14 23.00 2.40
CA LEU A 117 6.22 23.67 1.49
C LEU A 117 4.76 23.57 1.93
N LEU A 118 4.42 22.66 2.85
CA LEU A 118 3.10 22.57 3.47
C LEU A 118 3.04 23.42 4.75
N SER A 119 1.88 24.03 5.00
CA SER A 119 1.57 24.61 6.31
C SER A 119 1.47 23.53 7.38
N GLN A 120 1.64 23.90 8.66
CA GLN A 120 1.56 22.95 9.77
C GLN A 120 0.24 22.16 9.79
N ASP A 121 -0.86 22.79 9.40
CA ASP A 121 -2.18 22.14 9.35
C ASP A 121 -2.29 21.19 8.14
N GLU A 122 -1.73 21.55 6.97
CA GLU A 122 -1.62 20.64 5.84
C GLU A 122 -0.74 19.41 6.19
N SER A 123 0.44 19.62 6.78
CA SER A 123 1.34 18.54 7.21
C SER A 123 0.67 17.59 8.22
N ARG A 124 -0.10 18.13 9.18
CA ARG A 124 -0.87 17.31 10.13
C ARG A 124 -1.96 16.48 9.45
N ARG A 125 -2.61 17.01 8.41
CA ARG A 125 -3.67 16.30 7.67
C ARG A 125 -3.13 15.12 6.86
N VAL A 126 -1.93 15.25 6.30
CA VAL A 126 -1.32 14.19 5.48
C VAL A 126 -0.58 13.14 6.31
N GLY A 127 -0.12 13.50 7.51
CA GLY A 127 0.45 12.57 8.48
C GLY A 127 1.49 11.61 7.88
N PRO A 128 1.16 10.31 7.70
CA PRO A 128 2.10 9.29 7.22
C PRO A 128 2.25 9.19 5.69
N ILE A 129 1.63 10.07 4.91
CA ILE A 129 1.66 10.03 3.44
C ILE A 129 2.95 10.68 2.91
N PHE A 130 3.56 10.07 1.88
CA PHE A 130 4.75 10.58 1.21
C PHE A 130 4.75 10.25 -0.28
N GLY A 131 5.57 10.96 -1.05
CA GLY A 131 5.99 10.55 -2.40
C GLY A 131 7.19 9.61 -2.35
N ILE A 132 7.54 9.00 -3.48
CA ILE A 132 8.74 8.18 -3.64
C ILE A 132 9.53 8.55 -4.89
N THR A 133 10.84 8.38 -4.83
CA THR A 133 11.72 8.49 -5.99
C THR A 133 12.79 7.41 -5.91
N LEU A 134 13.28 6.96 -7.06
CA LEU A 134 14.45 6.08 -7.12
C LEU A 134 15.67 6.77 -6.52
N ILE A 135 16.50 5.97 -5.86
CA ILE A 135 17.84 6.37 -5.42
C ILE A 135 18.79 6.40 -6.61
N ASP A 136 18.66 5.44 -7.52
CA ASP A 136 19.47 5.29 -8.72
C ASP A 136 18.60 4.81 -9.89
N GLU A 137 18.53 5.61 -10.95
CA GLU A 137 17.78 5.30 -12.17
C GLU A 137 18.35 4.10 -12.93
N GLY A 138 19.63 3.77 -12.74
CA GLY A 138 20.27 2.57 -13.28
C GLY A 138 19.79 1.27 -12.64
N HIS A 139 19.10 1.35 -11.50
CA HIS A 139 18.58 0.21 -10.73
C HIS A 139 17.08 0.36 -10.46
N PRO A 140 16.22 0.28 -11.50
CA PRO A 140 14.79 0.47 -11.33
C PRO A 140 14.14 -0.64 -10.50
N LEU A 141 12.88 -0.39 -10.11
CA LEU A 141 12.04 -1.43 -9.53
C LEU A 141 11.74 -2.49 -10.60
N VAL A 142 11.70 -3.74 -10.17
CA VAL A 142 11.39 -4.90 -11.02
C VAL A 142 10.17 -5.63 -10.49
N PRO A 143 9.51 -6.52 -11.26
CA PRO A 143 8.33 -7.24 -10.81
C PRO A 143 8.40 -7.84 -9.40
N ARG A 144 9.52 -8.48 -9.03
CA ARG A 144 9.72 -9.06 -7.70
C ARG A 144 9.76 -8.06 -6.54
N ASP A 145 9.88 -6.77 -6.82
CA ASP A 145 9.83 -5.70 -5.82
C ASP A 145 8.40 -5.31 -5.45
N TYR A 146 7.42 -5.87 -6.15
CA TYR A 146 6.01 -5.58 -5.96
C TYR A 146 5.23 -6.82 -5.54
N ALA A 147 4.28 -6.59 -4.65
CA ALA A 147 3.19 -7.52 -4.38
C ALA A 147 1.86 -6.82 -4.60
N TYR A 148 0.88 -7.59 -5.05
CA TYR A 148 -0.49 -7.13 -5.19
C TYR A 148 -1.44 -8.23 -4.74
N ILE A 149 -2.69 -7.84 -4.50
CA ILE A 149 -3.72 -8.78 -4.05
C ILE A 149 -4.07 -9.71 -5.21
N PRO A 150 -3.97 -11.05 -5.05
CA PRO A 150 -4.26 -11.99 -6.13
C PRO A 150 -5.68 -11.80 -6.68
N ASN A 151 -5.85 -12.08 -7.97
CA ASN A 151 -7.14 -12.07 -8.67
C ASN A 151 -8.14 -13.14 -8.15
N ARG A 152 -7.78 -13.93 -7.13
CA ARG A 152 -8.68 -14.81 -6.37
C ARG A 152 -9.82 -14.02 -5.72
N TYR A 153 -9.61 -12.74 -5.48
CA TYR A 153 -10.62 -11.80 -5.03
C TYR A 153 -10.97 -10.88 -6.21
N PRO A 154 -11.91 -11.29 -7.09
CA PRO A 154 -12.32 -10.48 -8.25
C PRO A 154 -12.87 -9.11 -7.84
N SER A 155 -13.27 -8.97 -6.57
CA SER A 155 -13.48 -7.73 -5.83
C SER A 155 -12.51 -7.68 -4.64
N GLY A 156 -12.06 -6.51 -4.23
CA GLY A 156 -11.32 -6.28 -2.98
C GLY A 156 -12.07 -6.73 -1.71
N GLU A 157 -13.31 -7.23 -1.82
CA GLU A 157 -14.14 -7.74 -0.72
C GLU A 157 -13.42 -8.79 0.12
N GLY A 158 -12.76 -9.77 -0.51
CA GLY A 158 -12.21 -10.91 0.24
C GLY A 158 -10.99 -10.53 1.08
N LEU A 159 -10.09 -9.69 0.55
CA LEU A 159 -8.98 -9.15 1.33
C LEU A 159 -9.49 -8.25 2.45
N LYS A 160 -10.47 -7.40 2.17
CA LYS A 160 -11.00 -6.47 3.17
C LYS A 160 -11.79 -7.21 4.23
N LYS A 161 -12.48 -8.30 3.87
CA LYS A 161 -13.07 -9.22 4.83
C LYS A 161 -11.99 -9.87 5.68
N GLU A 162 -10.88 -10.34 5.11
CA GLU A 162 -9.76 -10.88 5.90
C GLU A 162 -9.17 -9.84 6.85
N PHE A 163 -8.98 -8.59 6.40
CA PHE A 163 -8.53 -7.51 7.28
C PHE A 163 -9.57 -7.13 8.34
N ARG A 164 -10.87 -7.10 7.99
CA ARG A 164 -11.95 -6.79 8.93
C ARG A 164 -12.11 -7.89 9.97
N ASP A 165 -12.13 -9.15 9.54
CA ASP A 165 -12.17 -10.33 10.40
C ASP A 165 -10.96 -10.34 11.34
N TRP A 166 -9.77 -10.07 10.81
CA TRP A 166 -8.55 -9.92 11.61
C TRP A 166 -8.64 -8.75 12.58
N SER A 167 -9.11 -7.58 12.14
CA SER A 167 -9.29 -6.41 13.01
C SER A 167 -10.33 -6.65 14.11
N ALA A 168 -11.35 -7.47 13.85
CA ALA A 168 -12.34 -7.86 14.85
C ALA A 168 -11.75 -8.86 15.87
N HIS A 169 -10.82 -9.72 15.44
CA HIS A 169 -10.05 -10.60 16.35
C HIS A 169 -8.99 -9.82 17.15
N TRP A 170 -8.66 -8.61 16.73
CA TRP A 170 -7.75 -7.71 17.44
C TRP A 170 -8.29 -7.31 18.83
N GLU A 171 -9.61 -7.32 19.02
CA GLU A 171 -10.26 -7.11 20.33
C GLU A 171 -10.06 -8.29 21.30
N THR A 172 -9.66 -9.49 20.80
CA THR A 172 -9.55 -10.72 21.61
C THR A 172 -8.12 -11.09 22.00
N GLY A 173 -7.10 -10.36 21.52
CA GLY A 173 -5.73 -10.39 22.06
C GLY A 173 -4.64 -10.99 21.16
N ASP A 174 -4.98 -11.65 20.05
CA ASP A 174 -3.99 -12.01 19.03
C ASP A 174 -3.73 -10.79 18.13
N ARG A 175 -2.47 -10.35 18.08
CA ARG A 175 -2.05 -9.12 17.40
C ARG A 175 -1.33 -9.37 16.09
N THR A 176 -1.35 -10.61 15.61
CA THR A 176 -0.67 -11.01 14.38
C THR A 176 -1.68 -11.57 13.38
N GLY A 177 -1.52 -11.21 12.12
CA GLY A 177 -2.31 -11.72 11.01
C GLY A 177 -1.41 -11.92 9.80
N SER A 178 -1.82 -12.71 8.83
CA SER A 178 -1.07 -12.85 7.58
C SER A 178 -1.98 -13.08 6.39
N ILE A 179 -1.60 -12.55 5.24
CA ILE A 179 -2.32 -12.70 3.98
C ILE A 179 -1.32 -13.12 2.91
N ASN A 180 -1.72 -14.06 2.07
CA ASN A 180 -0.95 -14.45 0.90
C ASN A 180 -1.23 -13.49 -0.27
N MET A 181 -0.17 -12.94 -0.83
CA MET A 181 -0.21 -11.99 -1.94
C MET A 181 0.52 -12.54 -3.15
N SER A 182 0.13 -12.09 -4.35
CA SER A 182 0.81 -12.50 -5.59
C SER A 182 1.95 -11.53 -5.89
N ALA A 183 3.11 -12.08 -6.27
CA ALA A 183 4.17 -11.31 -6.90
C ALA A 183 3.71 -10.79 -8.27
N PHE A 184 4.25 -9.64 -8.71
CA PHE A 184 3.85 -8.95 -9.94
C PHE A 184 4.01 -9.76 -11.23
N ASP A 185 4.92 -10.72 -11.26
CA ASP A 185 5.35 -11.44 -12.48
C ASP A 185 4.30 -12.39 -13.07
N GLY A 186 3.17 -12.60 -12.38
CA GLY A 186 2.14 -13.55 -12.82
C GLY A 186 2.61 -15.01 -12.75
N GLU A 187 3.82 -15.25 -12.23
CA GLU A 187 4.26 -16.57 -11.83
C GLU A 187 3.56 -16.93 -10.51
N SER A 188 3.37 -18.21 -10.25
CA SER A 188 2.67 -18.74 -9.07
C SER A 188 3.36 -18.45 -7.72
N ASN A 189 4.28 -17.47 -7.68
CA ASN A 189 5.02 -17.05 -6.51
C ASN A 189 4.10 -16.24 -5.59
N THR A 190 3.60 -16.91 -4.55
CA THR A 190 2.89 -16.24 -3.46
C THR A 190 3.88 -15.76 -2.41
N VAL A 191 3.75 -14.50 -2.02
CA VAL A 191 4.48 -13.89 -0.91
C VAL A 191 3.52 -13.79 0.27
N GLN A 192 3.92 -14.27 1.45
CA GLN A 192 3.13 -14.09 2.67
C GLN A 192 3.48 -12.75 3.30
N ILE A 193 2.49 -11.86 3.42
CA ILE A 193 2.62 -10.59 4.13
C ILE A 193 1.99 -10.77 5.51
N CYS A 194 2.77 -10.51 6.56
CA CYS A 194 2.32 -10.50 7.95
C CYS A 194 2.01 -9.09 8.41
N PHE A 195 0.91 -8.94 9.14
CA PHE A 195 0.49 -7.71 9.78
C PHE A 195 0.75 -7.87 11.27
N THR A 196 1.68 -7.08 11.78
CA THR A 196 2.05 -7.08 13.20
C THR A 196 1.69 -5.74 13.81
N GLY A 197 1.29 -5.75 15.08
CA GLY A 197 1.25 -4.56 15.92
C GLY A 197 0.45 -3.40 15.36
N LEU A 198 -0.84 -3.59 15.06
CA LEU A 198 -1.71 -2.41 14.95
C LEU A 198 -1.65 -1.63 16.28
N TRP A 199 -2.02 -0.37 16.22
CA TRP A 199 -2.01 0.54 17.36
C TRP A 199 -3.39 0.49 18.04
N LYS A 200 -3.45 0.69 19.37
CA LYS A 200 -4.69 0.64 20.16
C LYS A 200 -5.64 1.81 19.86
#